data_AF-A0A377XSG5-F1
#
_entry.id   AF-A0A377XSG5-F1
#
_cell.length_a   1.000
_cell.length_b   1.000
_cell.length_c   1.000
_cell.angle_alpha   90.00
_cell.angle_beta   90.00
_cell.angle_gamma   90.00
#
_symmetry.space_group_name_H-M   'P 1'
#
loop_
_entity.id
_entity.type
_entity.pdbx_description
1 polymer ?
#
loop_
_entity_poly.entity_id
_entity_poly.type
_entity_poly.pdbx_seq_one_letter_code
_entity_poly.pdbx_strand_id
1 'polypeptide(L)'
;MKFPAWWHGYLFHEQRPPQPIASGEVCARYQALADDKAFIWLHLNLNHATAEKWLTSHFPVADFFFEEIRSGSHTTRIERQGENLFAVLNDVLFRPQDTSAETATLWLYCSPRLVVTARFKPLRFYRMDAAALADAQGEHVY
;
A
#
# COMPACT_ATOMS: atom_id res chain seq x y z
N MET A 1 -0.97 -0.78 -21.64
CA MET A 1 -1.70 -1.30 -20.47
C MET A 1 -1.73 -0.18 -19.42
N LYS A 2 -2.87 0.48 -19.21
CA LYS A 2 -2.96 1.60 -18.27
C LYS A 2 -3.37 1.07 -16.90
N PHE A 3 -2.60 1.43 -15.87
CA PHE A 3 -3.07 1.34 -14.50
C PHE A 3 -4.33 2.19 -14.38
N PRO A 4 -5.40 1.71 -13.73
CA PRO A 4 -6.38 2.66 -13.21
C PRO A 4 -5.66 3.62 -12.26
N ALA A 5 -5.88 4.93 -12.41
CA ALA A 5 -5.14 5.97 -11.67
C ALA A 5 -5.33 5.92 -10.13
N TRP A 6 -6.19 5.02 -9.64
CA TRP A 6 -6.53 4.87 -8.25
C TRP A 6 -5.77 3.75 -7.51
N TRP A 7 -4.98 2.92 -8.21
CA TRP A 7 -4.04 2.01 -7.53
C TRP A 7 -2.78 1.72 -8.37
N HIS A 8 -1.72 1.33 -7.69
CA HIS A 8 -0.53 0.72 -8.30
C HIS A 8 -0.10 -0.51 -7.50
N GLY A 9 0.56 -1.46 -8.16
CA GLY A 9 1.05 -2.64 -7.47
C GLY A 9 2.35 -3.17 -8.05
N TYR A 10 3.09 -3.84 -7.17
CA TYR A 10 4.42 -4.36 -7.44
C TYR A 10 4.56 -5.77 -6.90
N LEU A 11 5.31 -6.59 -7.63
CA LEU A 11 5.78 -7.89 -7.16
C LEU A 11 7.17 -7.70 -6.55
N PHE A 12 7.29 -7.99 -5.27
CA PHE A 12 8.57 -8.09 -4.58
C PHE A 12 9.01 -9.53 -4.54
N HIS A 13 10.31 -9.74 -4.70
CA HIS A 13 10.93 -11.05 -4.60
C HIS A 13 12.35 -10.86 -4.08
N GLU A 14 12.80 -11.71 -3.14
CA GLU A 14 14.08 -11.57 -2.42
C GLU A 14 15.29 -11.26 -3.31
N GLN A 15 15.38 -11.92 -4.47
CA GLN A 15 16.52 -11.82 -5.39
C GLN A 15 16.29 -10.93 -6.63
N ARG A 16 15.15 -10.21 -6.72
CA ARG A 16 14.82 -9.43 -7.91
C ARG A 16 14.33 -8.03 -7.54
N PRO A 17 14.64 -7.02 -8.37
CA PRO A 17 14.07 -5.70 -8.18
C PRO A 17 12.53 -5.76 -8.25
N PRO A 18 11.82 -4.87 -7.53
CA PRO A 18 10.36 -4.82 -7.55
C PRO A 18 9.83 -4.62 -8.97
N GLN A 19 8.89 -5.46 -9.38
CA GLN A 19 8.35 -5.43 -10.73
C GLN A 19 6.95 -4.84 -10.74
N PRO A 20 6.66 -3.80 -11.54
CA PRO A 20 5.30 -3.26 -11.64
C PRO A 20 4.35 -4.31 -12.22
N ILE A 21 3.16 -4.45 -11.63
CA ILE A 21 2.16 -5.43 -12.05
C ILE A 21 1.01 -4.72 -12.75
N ALA A 22 0.73 -5.10 -14.01
CA ALA A 22 -0.43 -4.57 -14.72
C ALA A 22 -1.75 -4.99 -14.06
N SER A 23 -2.76 -4.13 -14.17
CA SER A 23 -4.03 -4.33 -13.48
C SER A 23 -4.75 -5.64 -13.82
N GLY A 24 -4.63 -6.12 -15.06
CA GLY A 24 -5.21 -7.39 -15.51
C GLY A 24 -4.46 -8.63 -15.03
N GLU A 25 -3.23 -8.50 -14.53
CA GLU A 25 -2.39 -9.64 -14.14
C GLU A 25 -2.34 -9.85 -12.63
N VAL A 26 -2.70 -8.86 -11.83
CA VAL A 26 -2.42 -8.85 -10.38
C VAL A 26 -3.04 -10.02 -9.63
N CYS A 27 -4.27 -10.40 -9.95
CA CYS A 27 -4.95 -11.53 -9.31
C CYS A 27 -4.27 -12.86 -9.69
N ALA A 28 -3.92 -13.03 -10.96
CA ALA A 28 -3.23 -14.23 -11.44
C ALA A 28 -1.82 -14.34 -10.82
N ARG A 29 -1.09 -13.23 -10.73
CA ARG A 29 0.23 -13.17 -10.09
C ARG A 29 0.14 -13.52 -8.61
N TYR A 30 -0.88 -13.01 -7.91
CA TYR A 30 -1.11 -13.32 -6.49
C TYR A 30 -1.36 -14.81 -6.26
N GLN A 31 -2.20 -15.42 -7.10
CA GLN A 31 -2.50 -16.85 -7.03
C GLN A 31 -1.28 -17.72 -7.36
N ALA A 32 -0.39 -17.24 -8.24
CA ALA A 32 0.84 -17.93 -8.63
C ALA A 32 1.99 -17.80 -7.60
N LEU A 33 1.84 -17.01 -6.52
CA LEU A 33 2.83 -16.95 -5.45
C LEU A 33 2.88 -18.28 -4.71
N ALA A 34 3.91 -19.08 -5.01
CA ALA A 34 4.08 -20.45 -4.53
C ALA A 34 5.00 -20.57 -3.30
N ASP A 35 5.81 -19.55 -3.00
CA ASP A 35 6.73 -19.53 -1.86
C ASP A 35 6.64 -18.21 -1.07
N ASP A 36 7.26 -18.20 0.11
CA ASP A 36 7.30 -17.05 1.02
C ASP A 36 8.40 -16.05 0.66
N LYS A 37 9.05 -16.21 -0.50
CA LYS A 37 10.13 -15.33 -0.96
C LYS A 37 9.62 -14.18 -1.81
N ALA A 38 8.31 -14.15 -2.08
CA ALA A 38 7.67 -13.12 -2.86
C ALA A 38 6.33 -12.69 -2.26
N PHE A 39 6.06 -11.39 -2.38
CA PHE A 39 4.79 -10.81 -1.97
C PHE A 39 4.37 -9.74 -2.97
N ILE A 40 3.06 -9.48 -3.01
CA ILE A 40 2.52 -8.36 -3.77
C ILE A 40 2.30 -7.19 -2.84
N TRP A 41 2.75 -6.01 -3.26
CA TRP A 41 2.38 -4.75 -2.64
C TRP A 41 1.31 -4.07 -3.49
N LEU A 42 0.17 -3.71 -2.89
CA LEU A 42 -0.86 -2.86 -3.48
C LEU A 42 -0.94 -1.53 -2.73
N HIS A 43 -1.01 -0.43 -3.48
CA HIS A 43 -1.29 0.89 -2.92
C HIS A 43 -2.57 1.45 -3.52
N LEU A 44 -3.53 1.82 -2.68
CA LEU A 44 -4.85 2.27 -3.09
C LEU A 44 -5.11 3.71 -2.67
N ASN A 45 -5.71 4.46 -3.59
CA ASN A 45 -6.36 5.73 -3.33
C ASN A 45 -7.83 5.48 -2.95
N LEU A 46 -8.16 5.69 -1.68
CA LEU A 46 -9.47 5.45 -1.09
C LEU A 46 -10.55 6.45 -1.54
N ASN A 47 -10.19 7.55 -2.22
CA ASN A 47 -11.20 8.43 -2.83
C ASN A 47 -11.97 7.75 -3.98
N HIS A 48 -11.47 6.61 -4.47
CA HIS A 48 -12.16 5.86 -5.51
C HIS A 48 -13.18 4.90 -4.89
N ALA A 49 -14.46 5.12 -5.17
CA ALA A 49 -15.58 4.39 -4.55
C ALA A 49 -15.53 2.86 -4.71
N THR A 50 -14.77 2.34 -5.68
CA THR A 50 -14.62 0.89 -5.91
C THR A 50 -13.37 0.29 -5.27
N ALA A 51 -12.47 1.09 -4.67
CA ALA A 51 -11.18 0.62 -4.20
C ALA A 51 -11.33 -0.49 -3.14
N GLU A 52 -12.16 -0.21 -2.12
CA GLU A 52 -12.48 -1.15 -1.05
C GLU A 52 -13.12 -2.42 -1.61
N LYS A 53 -14.24 -2.29 -2.34
CA LYS A 53 -14.97 -3.42 -2.94
C LYS A 53 -14.05 -4.30 -3.80
N TRP A 54 -13.19 -3.68 -4.60
CA TRP A 54 -12.26 -4.39 -5.46
C TRP A 54 -11.24 -5.18 -4.63
N LEU A 55 -10.66 -4.59 -3.59
CA LEU A 55 -9.68 -5.25 -2.74
C LEU A 55 -10.28 -6.46 -2.03
N THR A 56 -11.45 -6.30 -1.39
CA THR A 56 -12.17 -7.40 -0.71
C THR A 56 -12.59 -8.51 -1.67
N SER A 57 -12.88 -8.19 -2.93
CA SER A 57 -13.32 -9.22 -3.91
C SER A 57 -12.18 -10.08 -4.46
N HIS A 58 -10.93 -9.63 -4.37
CA HIS A 58 -9.80 -10.29 -5.06
C HIS A 58 -8.69 -10.77 -4.13
N PHE A 59 -8.64 -10.25 -2.90
CA PHE A 59 -7.57 -10.54 -1.94
C PHE A 59 -8.14 -10.90 -0.56
N PRO A 60 -7.50 -11.82 0.17
CA PRO A 60 -7.94 -12.22 1.50
C PRO A 60 -7.51 -11.19 2.56
N VAL A 61 -7.99 -9.95 2.42
CA VAL A 61 -7.77 -8.88 3.39
C VAL A 61 -8.85 -8.98 4.46
N ALA A 62 -8.44 -9.00 5.72
CA ALA A 62 -9.36 -9.17 6.84
C ALA A 62 -10.28 -7.94 7.03
N ASP A 63 -11.53 -8.18 7.43
CA ASP A 63 -12.57 -7.15 7.54
C ASP A 63 -12.18 -6.00 8.48
N PHE A 64 -11.44 -6.29 9.55
CA PHE A 64 -10.99 -5.28 10.52
C PHE A 64 -10.18 -4.15 9.87
N PHE A 65 -9.45 -4.44 8.78
CA PHE A 65 -8.70 -3.40 8.05
C PHE A 65 -9.63 -2.32 7.48
N PHE A 66 -10.78 -2.74 6.96
CA PHE A 66 -11.78 -1.85 6.39
C PHE A 66 -12.59 -1.15 7.48
N GLU A 67 -12.89 -1.84 8.58
CA GLU A 67 -13.50 -1.22 9.75
C GLU A 67 -12.64 -0.07 10.29
N GLU A 68 -11.32 -0.26 10.37
CA GLU A 68 -10.37 0.78 10.78
C GLU A 68 -10.25 1.94 9.79
N ILE A 69 -10.35 1.68 8.49
CA ILE A 69 -10.41 2.75 7.48
C ILE A 69 -11.69 3.58 7.68
N ARG A 70 -12.83 2.92 7.92
CA ARG A 70 -14.13 3.60 8.10
C ARG A 70 -14.24 4.32 9.45
N SER A 71 -13.57 3.82 10.49
CA SER A 71 -13.51 4.48 11.81
C SER A 71 -12.80 5.82 11.76
N GLY A 72 -11.91 6.01 10.77
CA GLY A 72 -11.14 7.24 10.61
C GLY A 72 -10.10 7.44 11.71
N SER A 73 -9.64 6.36 12.35
CA SER A 73 -8.65 6.47 13.42
C SER A 73 -7.35 7.11 12.93
N HIS A 74 -6.92 8.17 13.62
CA HIS A 74 -5.69 8.91 13.31
C HIS A 74 -4.57 8.66 14.34
N THR A 75 -4.69 7.66 15.22
CA THR A 75 -3.62 7.36 16.18
C THR A 75 -2.57 6.49 15.52
N THR A 76 -1.32 6.99 15.44
CA THR A 76 -0.19 6.21 14.92
C THR A 76 0.02 4.98 15.79
N ARG A 77 -0.06 3.78 15.20
CA ARG A 77 0.12 2.51 15.90
C ARG A 77 0.44 1.37 14.96
N ILE A 78 1.00 0.29 15.51
CA ILE A 78 1.25 -0.98 14.83
C ILE A 78 0.67 -2.08 15.73
N GLU A 79 -0.13 -2.97 15.13
CA GLU A 79 -0.83 -4.04 15.82
C GLU A 79 -0.62 -5.37 15.07
N ARG A 80 -0.43 -6.45 15.83
CA ARG A 80 -0.37 -7.82 15.28
C ARG A 80 -1.70 -8.51 15.53
N GLN A 81 -2.28 -9.06 14.47
CA GLN A 81 -3.55 -9.80 14.49
C GLN A 81 -3.33 -11.17 13.86
N GLY A 82 -3.03 -12.18 14.70
CA GLY A 82 -2.59 -13.49 14.23
C GLY A 82 -1.31 -13.38 13.41
N GLU A 83 -1.35 -13.86 12.17
CA GLU A 83 -0.22 -13.79 11.22
C GLU A 83 -0.19 -12.48 10.41
N ASN A 84 -1.14 -11.58 10.64
CA ASN A 84 -1.22 -10.30 9.93
C ASN A 84 -0.69 -9.17 10.82
N LEU A 85 -0.12 -8.16 10.18
CA LEU A 85 0.21 -6.88 10.80
C LEU A 85 -0.69 -5.79 10.23
N PHE A 86 -1.08 -4.87 11.09
CA PHE A 86 -1.80 -3.67 10.74
C PHE A 86 -1.09 -2.45 11.31
N ALA A 87 -1.09 -1.36 10.56
CA ALA A 87 -0.60 -0.10 11.08
C ALA A 87 -1.43 1.07 10.59
N VAL A 88 -1.55 2.07 11.45
CA VAL A 88 -2.00 3.41 11.10
C VAL A 88 -0.77 4.30 11.23
N LEU A 89 -0.39 4.96 10.15
CA LEU A 89 0.72 5.92 10.12
C LEU A 89 0.18 7.28 9.71
N ASN A 90 0.64 8.35 10.34
CA ASN A 90 0.24 9.70 9.98
C ASN A 90 1.44 10.48 9.44
N ASP A 91 1.21 11.16 8.33
CA ASP A 91 2.10 12.17 7.76
C ASP A 91 1.60 13.56 8.14
N VAL A 92 2.53 14.46 8.46
CA VAL A 92 2.23 15.87 8.71
C VAL A 92 2.43 16.62 7.40
N LEU A 93 1.33 17.03 6.76
CA LEU A 93 1.37 17.87 5.58
C LEU A 93 1.58 19.33 6.00
N PHE A 94 2.84 19.75 6.11
CA PHE A 94 3.14 21.17 6.27
C PHE A 94 2.92 21.91 4.95
N ARG A 95 2.04 22.91 4.95
CA ARG A 95 1.85 23.86 3.85
C ARG A 95 2.28 25.23 4.36
N PRO A 96 3.36 25.84 3.84
CA PRO A 96 3.87 27.11 4.35
C PRO A 96 2.87 28.29 4.33
N GLN A 97 1.78 28.16 3.55
CA GLN A 97 0.75 29.19 3.39
C GLN A 97 -0.51 28.93 4.24
N ASP A 98 -0.59 27.80 4.94
CA ASP A 98 -1.69 27.45 5.84
C ASP A 98 -1.18 27.38 7.28
N THR A 99 -1.85 28.08 8.19
CA THR A 99 -1.57 28.03 9.64
C THR A 99 -2.06 26.75 10.32
N SER A 100 -2.80 25.89 9.63
CA SER A 100 -3.25 24.59 10.14
C SER A 100 -2.39 23.45 9.59
N ALA A 101 -1.83 22.64 10.49
CA ALA A 101 -1.19 21.39 10.10
C ALA A 101 -2.27 20.40 9.66
N GLU A 102 -2.25 20.00 8.39
CA GLU A 102 -3.14 18.95 7.87
C GLU A 102 -2.43 17.61 8.04
N THR A 103 -3.11 16.61 8.61
CA THR A 103 -2.58 15.23 8.67
C THR A 103 -3.10 14.39 7.52
N ALA A 104 -2.25 13.52 7.00
CA ALA A 104 -2.62 12.48 6.05
C ALA A 104 -2.36 11.10 6.66
N THR A 105 -3.38 10.26 6.69
CA THR A 105 -3.29 8.92 7.26
C THR A 105 -3.01 7.89 6.16
N LEU A 106 -2.08 6.99 6.45
CA LEU A 106 -1.77 5.78 5.72
C LEU A 106 -2.21 4.58 6.57
N TRP A 107 -3.13 3.78 6.03
CA TRP A 107 -3.45 2.47 6.59
C TRP A 107 -2.59 1.42 5.89
N LEU A 108 -1.98 0.54 6.67
CA LEU A 108 -1.15 -0.56 6.17
C LEU A 108 -1.68 -1.87 6.71
N TYR A 109 -1.86 -2.84 5.82
CA TYR A 109 -2.14 -4.23 6.15
C TYR A 109 -1.03 -5.09 5.53
N CYS A 110 -0.51 -6.04 6.29
CA CYS A 110 0.55 -6.93 5.85
C CYS A 110 0.22 -8.36 6.27
N SER A 111 0.32 -9.28 5.32
CA SER A 111 0.29 -10.72 5.49
C SER A 111 1.49 -11.33 4.73
N PRO A 112 1.80 -12.63 4.89
CA PRO A 112 3.01 -13.22 4.32
C PRO A 112 3.20 -12.99 2.81
N ARG A 113 2.10 -12.91 2.04
CA ARG A 113 2.14 -12.77 0.57
C ARG A 113 1.53 -11.47 0.05
N LEU A 114 1.05 -10.59 0.93
CA LEU A 114 0.34 -9.37 0.53
C LEU A 114 0.60 -8.21 1.50
N VAL A 115 1.08 -7.10 0.94
CA VAL A 115 1.10 -5.80 1.60
C VAL A 115 0.07 -4.91 0.92
N VAL A 116 -0.78 -4.28 1.70
CA VAL A 116 -1.73 -3.26 1.24
C VAL A 116 -1.43 -1.97 1.97
N THR A 117 -1.35 -0.89 1.20
CA THR A 117 -1.32 0.46 1.74
C THR A 117 -2.49 1.24 1.15
N ALA A 118 -3.17 2.02 1.97
CA ALA A 118 -4.34 2.77 1.55
C ALA A 118 -4.29 4.18 2.13
N ARG A 119 -4.74 5.17 1.35
CA ARG A 119 -4.76 6.59 1.74
C ARG A 119 -5.89 7.35 1.08
N PHE A 120 -6.36 8.42 1.72
CA PHE A 120 -7.22 9.43 1.08
C PHE A 120 -6.40 10.58 0.48
N LYS A 121 -5.48 11.17 1.24
CA LYS A 121 -4.63 12.28 0.78
C LYS A 121 -3.27 11.77 0.32
N PRO A 122 -2.64 12.34 -0.72
CA PRO A 122 -1.24 12.02 -1.05
C PRO A 122 -0.32 12.22 0.15
N LEU A 123 0.63 11.30 0.34
CA LEU A 123 1.64 11.36 1.39
C LEU A 123 2.90 12.01 0.82
N ARG A 124 3.64 12.74 1.66
CA ARG A 124 4.93 13.34 1.31
C ARG A 124 6.09 12.44 1.72
N PHE A 125 6.02 11.78 2.88
CA PHE A 125 7.11 10.88 3.32
C PHE A 125 7.14 9.56 2.54
N TYR A 126 5.99 9.14 2.01
CA TYR A 126 5.84 7.85 1.33
C TYR A 126 5.58 8.07 -0.16
N ARG A 127 6.60 7.80 -0.99
CA ARG A 127 6.47 7.70 -2.45
C ARG A 127 6.82 6.28 -2.88
N MET A 128 5.88 5.63 -3.54
CA MET A 128 6.06 4.30 -4.13
C MET A 128 5.67 4.33 -5.60
N ASP A 129 6.38 5.16 -6.36
CA ASP A 129 6.30 5.19 -7.81
C ASP A 129 7.51 4.48 -8.42
N ALA A 130 7.45 4.23 -9.74
CA ALA A 130 8.54 3.56 -10.45
C ALA A 130 9.87 4.31 -10.32
N ALA A 131 9.85 5.62 -10.08
CA ALA A 131 11.04 6.43 -9.86
C ALA A 131 11.65 6.16 -8.47
N ALA A 132 10.86 6.21 -7.39
CA ALA A 132 11.33 5.91 -6.04
C ALA A 132 11.89 4.49 -5.90
N LEU A 133 11.31 3.53 -6.62
CA LEU A 133 11.82 2.14 -6.66
C LEU A 133 13.10 1.99 -7.48
N ALA A 134 13.30 2.83 -8.50
CA ALA A 134 14.55 2.87 -9.25
C ALA A 134 15.67 3.55 -8.45
N ASP A 135 15.36 4.63 -7.73
CA ASP A 135 16.30 5.34 -6.85
C ASP A 135 16.78 4.45 -5.69
N ALA A 136 15.87 3.68 -5.07
CA ALA A 136 16.22 2.69 -4.05
C ALA A 136 17.14 1.56 -4.55
N GLN A 137 17.24 1.35 -5.87
CA GLN A 137 18.19 0.40 -6.48
C GLN A 137 19.53 1.05 -6.85
N GLY A 138 19.59 2.39 -6.87
CA GLY A 138 20.78 3.17 -7.22
C GLY A 138 21.73 3.45 -6.06
N GLU A 139 21.29 3.31 -4.81
CA GLU A 139 22.13 3.46 -3.61
C GLU A 139 22.81 2.13 -3.22
N HIS A 140 23.66 1.63 -4.12
CA HIS A 140 24.74 0.71 -3.79
C HIS A 140 26.01 1.17 -4.52
N VAL A 141 26.43 2.41 -4.25
CA VAL A 141 27.80 2.85 -4.53
C VAL A 141 28.29 3.66 -3.33
N TYR A 142 28.79 2.93 -2.32
CA TYR A 142 30.05 3.11 -1.57
C TYR A 142 29.93 2.53 -0.16
#